data_AF-A0A2T4HNY2-F1
#
_entry.id   AF-A0A2T4HNY2-F1
#
_cell.length_a   1.000
_cell.length_b   1.000
_cell.length_c   1.000
_cell.angle_alpha   90.00
_cell.angle_beta   90.00
_cell.angle_gamma   90.00
#
_symmetry.space_group_name_H-M   'P 1'
#
loop_
_entity.id
_entity.type
_entity.pdbx_description
1 polymer ?
#
loop_
_entity_poly.entity_id
_entity_poly.type
_entity_poly.pdbx_seq_one_letter_code
_entity_poly.pdbx_strand_id
1 'polypeptide(L)'
;MSNIVPVTEQGNSLVSIGIYAGIALALILTLGFIVARLYKRASKEIAFVRTGFGGEKVVMNGGALVLPVFHETMPVNMNTVRLAVERKNSDALITLDRLRIDVKAEFYVRVRPDREAIAIAAQTLGMRTMNPDALKELVEGKFVDALRSVAAGMTMNQLHEQRSDFVQKVQQVSSADLAMNGLELESVSLTGLDQTSIEHFNANNAFDAEGLTKLTEQIELRKKARNDIEQDTRVQIEAKNLEAARQSLTIGRDSEFARLEQEREVEMRRAEQTSEIARQQAERQREADQARILAKQQTDAAQIEADRAVQQAKIAQAQAIEIARQEQQIAVQNKSREESQAKAEADKARAAAVAAEEQVGTARETEVAERVKRIELIDAAREAERAAIAIRVQAEAEKQAAADRAEALRAAAQGEADAEKLKADAARVRFEVEAAGQRAINEAANLLSSDQISLQTKMALLKVLPEVIREAAKPMEAIDSIRIVQVDGLGGGGVAAANDGGSGAAGDGNLANSAVSAALRYRAQAPVIDSLMRELGFDGATLDSLVAGAAGGDTKAVAPPRNGVSFAAPVAAKAPRDAEPAKD
;
A
#
# COMPACT_ATOMS: atom_id res chain seq x y z
N MET A 1 32.84 -127.06 11.17
CA MET A 1 33.25 -126.33 12.40
C MET A 1 34.52 -125.58 12.01
N SER A 2 34.59 -124.27 11.85
CA SER A 2 33.74 -123.19 12.34
C SER A 2 34.01 -121.96 11.47
N ASN A 3 32.94 -121.35 10.94
CA ASN A 3 32.98 -120.04 10.30
C ASN A 3 33.47 -118.98 11.29
N ILE A 4 34.46 -118.19 10.91
CA ILE A 4 34.63 -116.83 11.42
C ILE A 4 34.98 -115.94 10.24
N VAL A 5 33.98 -115.21 9.78
CA VAL A 5 34.11 -114.09 8.85
C VAL A 5 34.50 -112.85 9.68
N PRO A 6 35.42 -111.99 9.23
CA PRO A 6 35.40 -110.60 9.64
C PRO A 6 34.72 -109.77 8.54
N VAL A 7 33.41 -109.54 8.70
CA VAL A 7 32.65 -108.52 7.97
C VAL A 7 32.79 -107.21 8.73
N THR A 8 33.91 -106.48 8.65
CA THR A 8 34.01 -105.11 9.20
C THR A 8 35.17 -104.31 8.60
N GLU A 9 35.25 -104.13 7.28
CA GLU A 9 36.10 -103.08 6.70
C GLU A 9 35.44 -102.25 5.57
N GLN A 10 34.20 -102.55 5.18
CA GLN A 10 33.48 -101.72 4.20
C GLN A 10 32.70 -100.56 4.82
N GLY A 11 32.36 -100.62 6.12
CA GLY A 11 31.71 -99.52 6.83
C GLY A 11 32.63 -98.30 7.05
N ASN A 12 33.91 -98.53 7.34
CA ASN A 12 34.88 -97.45 7.59
C ASN A 12 35.40 -96.79 6.30
N SER A 13 35.43 -97.50 5.17
CA SER A 13 35.86 -96.95 3.88
C SER A 13 34.80 -96.01 3.28
N LEU A 14 33.52 -96.35 3.38
CA LEU A 14 32.43 -95.45 2.95
C LEU A 14 32.33 -94.19 3.84
N VAL A 15 32.51 -94.34 5.16
CA VAL A 15 32.51 -93.21 6.10
C VAL A 15 33.73 -92.31 5.90
N SER A 16 34.93 -92.87 5.65
CA SER A 16 36.13 -92.06 5.38
C SER A 16 36.07 -91.34 4.02
N ILE A 17 35.59 -92.01 2.97
CA ILE A 17 35.34 -91.36 1.67
C ILE A 17 34.29 -90.24 1.82
N GLY A 18 33.24 -90.46 2.61
CA GLY A 18 32.24 -89.43 2.93
C GLY A 18 32.82 -88.24 3.70
N ILE A 19 33.75 -88.47 4.62
CA ILE A 19 34.46 -87.41 5.36
C ILE A 19 35.37 -86.63 4.42
N TYR A 20 36.16 -87.29 3.56
CA TYR A 20 37.02 -86.60 2.59
C TYR A 20 36.22 -85.82 1.55
N ALA A 21 35.10 -86.38 1.06
CA ALA A 21 34.17 -85.69 0.18
C ALA A 21 33.51 -84.49 0.88
N GLY A 22 33.12 -84.65 2.16
CA GLY A 22 32.56 -83.58 2.99
C GLY A 22 33.57 -82.45 3.24
N ILE A 23 34.84 -82.78 3.52
CA ILE A 23 35.93 -81.81 3.68
C ILE A 23 36.18 -81.10 2.35
N ALA A 24 36.27 -81.82 1.23
CA ALA A 24 36.48 -81.23 -0.08
C ALA A 24 35.33 -80.27 -0.45
N LEU A 25 34.09 -80.65 -0.18
CA LEU A 25 32.91 -79.80 -0.39
C LEU A 25 32.92 -78.57 0.53
N ALA A 26 33.25 -78.74 1.81
CA ALA A 26 33.42 -77.62 2.75
C ALA A 26 34.55 -76.68 2.32
N LEU A 27 35.65 -77.20 1.77
CA LEU A 27 36.78 -76.41 1.27
C LEU A 27 36.39 -75.61 0.02
N ILE A 28 35.61 -76.20 -0.89
CA ILE A 28 35.05 -75.49 -2.06
C ILE A 28 34.07 -74.40 -1.63
N LEU A 29 33.18 -74.68 -0.67
CA LEU A 29 32.21 -73.70 -0.17
C LEU A 29 32.89 -72.55 0.59
N THR A 30 33.90 -72.85 1.41
CA THR A 30 34.68 -71.82 2.12
C THR A 30 35.50 -70.98 1.15
N LEU A 31 36.15 -71.60 0.15
CA LEU A 31 36.86 -70.87 -0.90
C LEU A 31 35.91 -70.01 -1.73
N GLY A 32 34.74 -70.54 -2.10
CA GLY A 32 33.69 -69.81 -2.80
C GLY A 32 33.17 -68.62 -1.98
N PHE A 33 32.96 -68.79 -0.68
CA PHE A 33 32.56 -67.72 0.24
C PHE A 33 33.64 -66.64 0.38
N ILE A 34 34.91 -67.04 0.47
CA ILE A 34 36.04 -66.11 0.50
C ILE A 34 36.10 -65.31 -0.80
N VAL A 35 36.05 -65.96 -1.96
CA VAL A 35 36.06 -65.27 -3.26
C VAL A 35 34.85 -64.34 -3.41
N ALA A 36 33.67 -64.77 -2.99
CA ALA A 36 32.46 -63.94 -3.02
C ALA A 36 32.62 -62.70 -2.13
N ARG A 37 33.25 -62.83 -0.96
CA ARG A 37 33.54 -61.71 -0.05
C ARG A 37 34.63 -60.78 -0.60
N LEU A 38 35.57 -61.30 -1.37
CA LEU A 38 36.64 -60.54 -2.01
C LEU A 38 36.20 -59.85 -3.32
N TYR A 39 35.11 -60.29 -3.92
CA TYR A 39 34.64 -59.75 -5.21
C TYR A 39 33.76 -58.51 -5.02
N LYS A 40 34.34 -57.33 -5.23
CA LYS A 40 33.61 -56.05 -5.17
C LYS A 40 33.09 -55.69 -6.56
N ARG A 41 31.81 -55.33 -6.66
CA ARG A 41 31.12 -54.97 -7.92
C ARG A 41 30.98 -53.45 -8.03
N ALA A 42 31.24 -52.93 -9.23
CA ALA A 42 30.94 -51.57 -9.63
C ALA A 42 29.55 -51.55 -10.28
N SER A 43 28.75 -50.52 -9.98
CA SER A 43 27.48 -50.26 -10.67
C SER A 43 27.73 -49.31 -11.86
N LYS A 44 26.69 -49.03 -12.65
CA LYS A 44 26.76 -47.99 -13.70
C LYS A 44 26.96 -46.58 -13.13
N GLU A 45 26.51 -46.38 -11.89
CA GLU A 45 26.51 -45.09 -11.19
C GLU A 45 27.82 -44.85 -10.41
N ILE A 46 28.49 -45.92 -9.98
CA ILE A 46 29.68 -45.85 -9.13
C ILE A 46 30.78 -46.72 -9.74
N ALA A 47 31.84 -46.07 -10.20
CA ALA A 47 33.10 -46.72 -10.53
C ALA A 47 33.97 -46.82 -9.27
N PHE A 48 34.93 -47.73 -9.24
CA PHE A 48 35.96 -47.69 -8.21
C PHE A 48 37.35 -47.94 -8.80
N VAL A 49 38.34 -47.26 -8.22
CA VAL A 49 39.74 -47.45 -8.51
C VAL A 49 40.34 -48.30 -7.42
N ARG A 50 40.91 -49.44 -7.79
CA ARG A 50 41.64 -50.32 -6.89
C ARG A 50 43.13 -49.99 -6.97
N THR A 51 43.74 -49.60 -5.87
CA THR A 51 45.19 -49.34 -5.76
C THR A 51 45.84 -50.38 -4.85
N GLY A 52 47.17 -50.55 -4.93
CA GLY A 52 47.92 -51.50 -4.10
C GLY A 52 48.71 -52.55 -4.89
N PHE A 53 48.74 -53.79 -4.42
CA PHE A 53 49.52 -54.86 -5.02
C PHE A 53 49.10 -55.15 -6.48
N GLY A 54 49.99 -54.89 -7.43
CA GLY A 54 49.69 -55.01 -8.87
C GLY A 54 49.20 -53.72 -9.54
N GLY A 55 49.37 -52.57 -8.88
CA GLY A 55 49.16 -51.24 -9.46
C GLY A 55 47.71 -50.75 -9.40
N GLU A 56 47.46 -49.59 -10.00
CA GLU A 56 46.12 -49.05 -10.11
C GLU A 56 45.29 -49.79 -11.17
N LYS A 57 44.03 -50.07 -10.85
CA LYS A 57 43.08 -50.67 -11.78
C LYS A 57 41.72 -50.01 -11.65
N VAL A 58 41.31 -49.34 -12.72
CA VAL A 58 39.98 -48.74 -12.85
C VAL A 58 38.96 -49.78 -13.29
N VAL A 59 37.87 -49.90 -12.54
CA VAL A 59 36.78 -50.86 -12.79
C VAL A 59 35.49 -50.10 -13.01
N MET A 60 34.95 -50.20 -14.23
CA MET A 60 33.63 -49.69 -14.63
C MET A 60 32.78 -50.86 -15.10
N ASN A 61 31.49 -50.88 -14.75
CA ASN A 61 30.53 -51.87 -15.27
C ASN A 61 31.01 -53.34 -15.15
N GLY A 62 31.55 -53.69 -13.98
CA GLY A 62 32.14 -55.00 -13.74
C GLY A 62 32.48 -55.20 -12.27
N GLY A 63 33.30 -56.20 -11.96
CA GLY A 63 33.83 -56.39 -10.62
C GLY A 63 35.30 -56.76 -10.63
N ALA A 64 35.96 -56.55 -9.50
CA ALA A 64 37.34 -56.93 -9.31
C ALA A 64 37.51 -57.60 -7.96
N LEU A 65 38.47 -58.52 -7.91
CA LEU A 65 38.87 -59.17 -6.67
C LEU A 65 39.74 -58.20 -5.87
N VAL A 66 39.24 -57.78 -4.71
CA VAL A 66 39.87 -56.81 -3.82
C VAL A 66 40.29 -57.56 -2.56
N LEU A 67 41.60 -57.74 -2.41
CA LEU A 67 42.20 -58.31 -1.20
C LEU A 67 42.30 -57.20 -0.12
N PRO A 68 41.56 -57.24 0.99
CA PRO A 68 41.44 -56.13 1.95
C PRO A 68 42.74 -55.64 2.56
N VAL A 69 43.77 -56.48 2.60
CA VAL A 69 45.08 -56.17 3.19
C VAL A 69 46.05 -55.56 2.15
N PHE A 70 45.90 -55.93 0.87
CA PHE A 70 46.84 -55.55 -0.18
C PHE A 70 46.29 -54.51 -1.16
N HIS A 71 45.00 -54.22 -1.09
CA HIS A 71 44.33 -53.31 -1.99
C HIS A 71 43.42 -52.34 -1.24
N GLU A 72 43.47 -51.08 -1.66
CA GLU A 72 42.53 -50.04 -1.27
C GLU A 72 41.57 -49.74 -2.42
N THR A 73 40.35 -49.31 -2.11
CA THR A 73 39.35 -48.98 -3.15
C THR A 73 38.80 -47.58 -2.94
N MET A 74 38.95 -46.74 -3.94
CA MET A 74 38.38 -45.39 -3.98
C MET A 74 37.10 -45.43 -4.85
N PRO A 75 35.90 -45.27 -4.28
CA PRO A 75 34.68 -45.11 -5.07
C PRO A 75 34.64 -43.73 -5.72
N VAL A 76 34.11 -43.67 -6.95
CA VAL A 76 33.93 -42.46 -7.73
C VAL A 76 32.52 -42.43 -8.28
N ASN A 77 31.78 -41.34 -8.00
CA ASN A 77 30.43 -41.13 -8.49
C ASN A 77 30.44 -40.69 -9.96
N MET A 78 29.70 -41.40 -10.82
CA MET A 78 29.56 -41.12 -12.25
C MET A 78 28.27 -40.37 -12.60
N ASN A 79 27.37 -40.17 -11.64
CA ASN A 79 26.11 -39.46 -11.87
C ASN A 79 26.33 -37.96 -12.08
N THR A 80 25.42 -37.32 -12.82
CA THR A 80 25.42 -35.87 -12.98
C THR A 80 25.05 -35.19 -11.67
N VAL A 81 25.96 -34.34 -11.20
CA VAL A 81 25.78 -33.49 -10.03
C VAL A 81 25.50 -32.07 -10.50
N ARG A 82 24.45 -31.46 -9.95
CA ARG A 82 24.12 -30.04 -10.17
C ARG A 82 24.84 -29.20 -9.12
N LEU A 83 25.75 -28.34 -9.59
CA LEU A 83 26.50 -27.41 -8.75
C LEU A 83 26.00 -25.99 -9.04
N ALA A 84 25.31 -25.38 -8.07
CA ALA A 84 24.83 -24.01 -8.19
C ALA A 84 25.88 -23.02 -7.68
N VAL A 85 26.29 -22.09 -8.53
CA VAL A 85 27.21 -20.99 -8.23
C VAL A 85 26.43 -19.68 -8.33
N GLU A 86 26.50 -18.89 -7.28
CA GLU A 86 25.77 -17.64 -7.16
C GLU A 86 26.73 -16.52 -6.76
N ARG A 87 26.71 -15.42 -7.51
CA ARG A 87 27.55 -14.24 -7.29
C ARG A 87 26.64 -13.02 -7.25
N LYS A 88 26.59 -12.34 -6.10
CA LYS A 88 25.68 -11.22 -5.84
C LYS A 88 26.38 -10.09 -5.10
N ASN A 89 25.86 -8.87 -5.22
CA ASN A 89 26.26 -7.72 -4.43
C ASN A 89 27.78 -7.44 -4.52
N SER A 90 28.51 -7.54 -3.40
CA SER A 90 29.97 -7.37 -3.36
C SER A 90 30.73 -8.39 -4.20
N ASP A 91 30.16 -9.58 -4.34
CA ASP A 91 30.73 -10.73 -5.03
C ASP A 91 30.32 -10.80 -6.52
N ALA A 92 29.51 -9.84 -6.99
CA ALA A 92 29.04 -9.72 -8.36
C ALA A 92 30.17 -9.78 -9.41
N LEU A 93 29.82 -10.21 -10.62
CA LEU A 93 30.75 -10.19 -11.75
C LEU A 93 30.85 -8.77 -12.30
N ILE A 94 32.00 -8.42 -12.87
CA ILE A 94 32.24 -7.12 -13.49
C ILE A 94 32.26 -7.32 -15.00
N THR A 95 31.47 -6.52 -15.71
CA THR A 95 31.36 -6.54 -17.17
C THR A 95 32.38 -5.64 -17.84
N LEU A 96 32.45 -5.69 -19.18
CA LEU A 96 33.32 -4.84 -19.99
C LEU A 96 33.08 -3.34 -19.76
N ASP A 97 31.83 -2.95 -19.55
CA ASP A 97 31.40 -1.58 -19.26
C ASP A 97 31.59 -1.15 -17.80
N ARG A 98 32.26 -1.99 -16.98
CA ARG A 98 32.51 -1.78 -15.54
C ARG A 98 31.24 -1.75 -14.69
N LEU A 99 30.16 -2.37 -15.17
CA LEU A 99 28.96 -2.57 -14.39
C LEU A 99 29.04 -3.89 -13.63
N ARG A 100 28.37 -3.93 -12.48
CA ARG A 100 28.26 -5.14 -11.66
C ARG A 100 26.96 -5.87 -11.97
N ILE A 101 27.08 -7.18 -12.08
CA ILE A 101 25.98 -8.07 -12.42
C ILE A 101 25.89 -9.22 -11.42
N ASP A 102 24.67 -9.47 -11.00
CA ASP A 102 24.31 -10.57 -10.13
C ASP A 102 23.95 -11.78 -11.00
N VAL A 103 24.65 -12.90 -10.79
CA VAL A 103 24.55 -14.08 -11.64
C VAL A 103 24.28 -15.31 -10.80
N LYS A 104 23.30 -16.10 -11.23
CA LYS A 104 23.02 -17.43 -10.71
C LYS A 104 23.10 -18.44 -11.84
N ALA A 105 24.15 -19.26 -11.81
CA ALA A 105 24.41 -20.28 -12.81
C ALA A 105 24.45 -21.67 -12.17
N GLU A 106 23.88 -22.65 -12.87
CA GLU A 106 23.89 -24.05 -12.49
C GLU A 106 24.75 -24.85 -13.49
N PHE A 107 25.76 -25.54 -12.95
CA PHE A 107 26.67 -26.37 -13.72
C PHE A 107 26.31 -27.83 -13.50
N TYR A 108 26.05 -28.55 -14.59
CA TYR A 108 25.79 -29.99 -14.56
C TYR A 108 27.07 -30.72 -14.89
N VAL A 109 27.68 -31.33 -13.88
CA VAL A 109 29.03 -31.92 -13.96
C VAL A 109 28.94 -33.41 -13.65
N ARG A 110 29.68 -34.22 -14.40
CA ARG A 110 29.87 -35.64 -14.09
C ARG A 110 31.30 -36.05 -14.35
N VAL A 111 31.71 -37.20 -13.83
CA VAL A 111 33.01 -37.79 -14.20
C VAL A 111 32.87 -38.41 -15.59
N ARG A 112 33.86 -38.16 -16.46
CA ARG A 112 33.87 -38.77 -17.78
C ARG A 112 34.05 -40.28 -17.64
N PRO A 113 33.26 -41.13 -18.35
CA PRO A 113 33.31 -42.59 -18.22
C PRO A 113 34.50 -43.17 -18.98
N ASP A 114 35.68 -42.63 -18.73
CA ASP A 114 36.95 -43.04 -19.33
C ASP A 114 37.93 -43.49 -18.23
N ARG A 115 38.81 -44.44 -18.56
CA ARG A 115 39.73 -45.03 -17.58
C ARG A 115 40.68 -43.98 -17.01
N GLU A 116 41.22 -43.11 -17.86
CA GLU A 116 42.16 -42.07 -17.44
C GLU A 116 41.46 -41.02 -16.59
N ALA A 117 40.30 -40.52 -17.05
CA ALA A 117 39.52 -39.54 -16.31
C ALA A 117 39.10 -40.01 -14.91
N ILE A 118 38.68 -41.27 -14.76
CA ILE A 118 38.30 -41.83 -13.46
C ILE A 118 39.50 -42.00 -12.54
N ALA A 119 40.67 -42.36 -13.07
CA ALA A 119 41.90 -42.43 -12.28
C ALA A 119 42.28 -41.03 -11.74
N ILE A 120 42.28 -40.02 -12.61
CA ILE A 120 42.55 -38.62 -12.23
C ILE A 120 41.51 -38.12 -11.21
N ALA A 121 40.22 -38.40 -11.42
CA ALA A 121 39.16 -38.03 -10.49
C ALA A 121 39.32 -38.73 -9.12
N ALA A 122 39.68 -40.01 -9.11
CA ALA A 122 39.96 -40.75 -7.87
C ALA A 122 41.16 -40.18 -7.11
N GLN A 123 42.19 -39.69 -7.82
CA GLN A 123 43.38 -39.11 -7.22
C GLN A 123 43.14 -37.67 -6.71
N THR A 124 42.46 -36.84 -7.49
CA THR A 124 42.29 -35.39 -7.20
C THR A 124 41.08 -35.09 -6.33
N LEU A 125 39.97 -35.80 -6.55
CA LEU A 125 38.70 -35.58 -5.85
C LEU A 125 38.47 -36.65 -4.76
N GLY A 126 38.89 -37.88 -5.02
CA GLY A 126 38.72 -39.02 -4.10
C GLY A 126 37.27 -39.20 -3.65
N MET A 127 37.07 -39.30 -2.34
CA MET A 127 35.74 -39.46 -1.72
C MET A 127 34.83 -38.24 -1.88
N ARG A 128 35.37 -37.07 -2.25
CA ARG A 128 34.56 -35.84 -2.44
C ARG A 128 33.57 -35.99 -3.60
N THR A 129 33.83 -36.87 -4.56
CA THR A 129 32.88 -37.18 -5.64
C THR A 129 31.54 -37.73 -5.15
N MET A 130 31.52 -38.36 -3.98
CA MET A 130 30.30 -38.89 -3.37
C MET A 130 29.48 -37.81 -2.64
N ASN A 131 30.07 -36.63 -2.36
CA ASN A 131 29.42 -35.54 -1.65
C ASN A 131 29.35 -34.26 -2.54
N PRO A 132 28.15 -33.88 -3.02
CA PRO A 132 27.98 -32.69 -3.86
C PRO A 132 28.55 -31.40 -3.26
N ASP A 133 28.43 -31.17 -1.96
CA ASP A 133 28.89 -29.93 -1.32
C ASP A 133 30.42 -29.86 -1.26
N ALA A 134 31.08 -30.98 -0.98
CA ALA A 134 32.53 -31.08 -0.96
C ALA A 134 33.13 -30.96 -2.37
N LEU A 135 32.42 -31.44 -3.38
CA LEU A 135 32.78 -31.26 -4.79
C LEU A 135 32.59 -29.80 -5.21
N LYS A 136 31.48 -29.16 -4.79
CA LYS A 136 31.22 -27.74 -5.03
C LYS A 136 32.37 -26.88 -4.53
N GLU A 137 32.74 -27.00 -3.26
CA GLU A 137 33.79 -26.19 -2.64
C GLU A 137 35.13 -26.23 -3.40
N LEU A 138 35.49 -27.39 -3.96
CA LEU A 138 36.75 -27.59 -4.66
C LEU A 138 36.75 -26.98 -6.07
N VAL A 139 35.60 -26.97 -6.74
CA VAL A 139 35.48 -26.62 -8.17
C VAL A 139 34.84 -25.24 -8.36
N GLU A 140 34.14 -24.71 -7.36
CA GLU A 140 33.46 -23.41 -7.40
C GLU A 140 34.39 -22.27 -7.83
N GLY A 141 35.62 -22.24 -7.33
CA GLY A 141 36.61 -21.23 -7.74
C GLY A 141 36.85 -21.22 -9.25
N LYS A 142 37.00 -22.40 -9.88
CA LYS A 142 37.20 -22.53 -11.34
C LYS A 142 35.99 -22.03 -12.14
N PHE A 143 34.78 -22.29 -11.65
CA PHE A 143 33.56 -21.77 -12.29
C PHE A 143 33.43 -20.27 -12.15
N VAL A 144 33.74 -19.71 -10.98
CA VAL A 144 33.73 -18.26 -10.76
C VAL A 144 34.76 -17.57 -11.65
N ASP A 145 35.94 -18.16 -11.82
CA ASP A 145 36.97 -17.61 -12.70
C ASP A 145 36.56 -17.66 -14.18
N ALA A 146 35.95 -18.76 -14.64
CA ALA A 146 35.40 -18.86 -15.98
C ALA A 146 34.28 -17.83 -16.22
N LEU A 147 33.33 -17.70 -15.28
CA LEU A 147 32.28 -16.69 -15.33
C LEU A 147 32.84 -15.26 -15.37
N ARG A 148 33.84 -14.96 -14.54
CA ARG A 148 34.49 -13.63 -14.49
C ARG A 148 35.24 -13.31 -15.78
N SER A 149 35.95 -14.29 -16.33
CA SER A 149 36.72 -14.15 -17.58
C SER A 149 35.81 -13.79 -18.76
N VAL A 150 34.70 -14.52 -18.91
CA VAL A 150 33.75 -14.28 -20.00
C VAL A 150 32.98 -12.97 -19.78
N ALA A 151 32.53 -12.69 -18.54
CA ALA A 151 31.79 -11.48 -18.22
C ALA A 151 32.62 -10.21 -18.49
N ALA A 152 33.92 -10.22 -18.19
CA ALA A 152 34.80 -9.08 -18.43
C ALA A 152 34.95 -8.72 -19.93
N GLY A 153 34.66 -9.65 -20.84
CA GLY A 153 34.73 -9.44 -22.29
C GLY A 153 33.40 -9.01 -22.93
N MET A 154 32.30 -8.96 -22.19
CA MET A 154 30.96 -8.66 -22.70
C MET A 154 30.35 -7.46 -21.97
N THR A 155 29.52 -6.66 -22.66
CA THR A 155 28.78 -5.57 -22.01
C THR A 155 27.53 -6.11 -21.29
N MET A 156 27.00 -5.34 -20.34
CA MET A 156 25.78 -5.72 -19.62
C MET A 156 24.60 -6.00 -20.57
N ASN A 157 24.41 -5.16 -21.60
CA ASN A 157 23.35 -5.35 -22.59
C ASN A 157 23.52 -6.65 -23.38
N GLN A 158 24.75 -6.98 -23.78
CA GLN A 158 25.03 -8.25 -24.48
C GLN A 158 24.73 -9.45 -23.59
N LEU A 159 25.03 -9.38 -22.29
CA LEU A 159 24.71 -10.47 -21.37
C LEU A 159 23.20 -10.66 -21.19
N HIS A 160 22.43 -9.58 -21.25
CA HIS A 160 20.96 -9.66 -21.17
C HIS A 160 20.30 -10.14 -22.47
N GLU A 161 20.75 -9.65 -23.62
CA GLU A 161 20.16 -9.97 -24.94
C GLU A 161 20.70 -11.28 -25.54
N GLN A 162 22.01 -11.54 -25.40
CA GLN A 162 22.72 -12.67 -25.99
C GLN A 162 23.18 -13.68 -24.93
N ARG A 163 22.25 -14.08 -24.04
CA ARG A 163 22.51 -15.04 -22.95
C ARG A 163 23.13 -16.36 -23.42
N SER A 164 22.75 -16.83 -24.61
CA SER A 164 23.27 -18.07 -25.19
C SER A 164 24.77 -18.01 -25.50
N ASP A 165 25.26 -16.88 -26.02
CA ASP A 165 26.68 -16.70 -26.35
C ASP A 165 27.54 -16.68 -25.07
N PHE A 166 27.05 -16.02 -24.02
CA PHE A 166 27.68 -16.06 -22.70
C PHE A 166 27.79 -17.50 -22.18
N VAL A 167 26.68 -18.26 -22.19
CA VAL A 167 26.65 -19.65 -21.71
C VAL A 167 27.59 -20.55 -22.52
N GLN A 168 27.64 -20.40 -23.84
CA GLN A 168 28.55 -21.17 -24.70
C GLN A 168 30.02 -20.89 -24.40
N LYS A 169 30.39 -19.61 -24.27
CA LYS A 169 31.76 -19.22 -23.91
C LYS A 169 32.16 -19.72 -22.52
N VAL A 170 31.26 -19.64 -21.54
CA VAL A 170 31.49 -20.18 -20.19
C VAL A 170 31.66 -21.69 -20.25
N GLN A 171 30.81 -22.41 -21.01
CA GLN A 171 30.94 -23.85 -21.19
C GLN A 171 32.29 -24.22 -21.81
N GLN A 172 32.76 -23.48 -22.82
CA GLN A 172 34.05 -23.73 -23.47
C GLN A 172 35.22 -23.56 -22.49
N VAL A 173 35.28 -22.46 -21.75
CA VAL A 173 36.35 -22.19 -20.78
C VAL A 173 36.32 -23.21 -19.63
N SER A 174 35.15 -23.44 -19.02
CA SER A 174 35.02 -24.37 -17.90
C SER A 174 35.26 -25.83 -18.28
N SER A 175 35.00 -26.23 -19.52
CA SER A 175 35.21 -27.61 -19.97
C SER A 175 36.69 -28.03 -19.94
N ALA A 176 37.61 -27.11 -20.26
CA ALA A 176 39.04 -27.35 -20.22
C ALA A 176 39.54 -27.52 -18.78
N ASP A 177 39.09 -26.67 -17.87
CA ASP A 177 39.52 -26.67 -16.46
C ASP A 177 39.01 -27.89 -15.66
N LEU A 178 37.84 -28.41 -16.05
CA LEU A 178 37.25 -29.61 -15.47
C LEU A 178 37.93 -30.89 -15.96
N ALA A 179 38.34 -30.93 -17.23
CA ALA A 179 38.99 -32.09 -17.81
C ALA A 179 40.28 -32.46 -17.05
N MET A 180 41.01 -31.47 -16.51
CA MET A 180 42.21 -31.70 -15.70
C MET A 180 41.94 -32.45 -14.38
N ASN A 181 40.70 -32.44 -13.90
CA ASN A 181 40.27 -33.17 -12.69
C ASN A 181 39.50 -34.46 -13.03
N GLY A 182 39.47 -34.87 -14.32
CA GLY A 182 38.68 -36.01 -14.79
C GLY A 182 37.17 -35.76 -14.87
N LEU A 183 36.73 -34.51 -14.70
CA LEU A 183 35.33 -34.10 -14.78
C LEU A 183 34.99 -33.65 -16.20
N GLU A 184 33.74 -33.81 -16.57
CA GLU A 184 33.17 -33.23 -17.78
C GLU A 184 31.91 -32.42 -17.48
N LEU A 185 31.80 -31.32 -18.20
CA LEU A 185 30.66 -30.41 -18.13
C LEU A 185 29.60 -30.88 -19.13
N GLU A 186 28.47 -31.34 -18.62
CA GLU A 186 27.35 -31.77 -19.45
C GLU A 186 26.62 -30.56 -20.03
N SER A 187 26.28 -29.59 -19.17
CA SER A 187 25.66 -28.34 -19.59
C SER A 187 25.83 -27.26 -18.52
N VAL A 188 25.64 -26.00 -18.93
CA VAL A 188 25.56 -24.83 -18.05
C VAL A 188 24.19 -24.20 -18.28
N SER A 189 23.51 -23.86 -17.19
CA SER A 189 22.24 -23.15 -17.22
C SER A 189 22.37 -21.83 -16.46
N LEU A 190 21.91 -20.74 -17.06
CA LEU A 190 21.86 -19.42 -16.42
C LEU A 190 20.44 -19.21 -15.89
N THR A 191 20.25 -19.39 -14.58
CA THR A 191 18.93 -19.28 -13.92
C THR A 191 18.55 -17.82 -13.64
N GLY A 192 19.53 -16.97 -13.30
CA GLY A 192 19.28 -15.57 -12.94
C GLY A 192 20.43 -14.68 -13.40
N LEU A 193 20.08 -13.51 -13.93
CA LEU A 193 21.01 -12.47 -14.36
C LEU A 193 20.31 -11.13 -14.19
N ASP A 194 20.78 -10.34 -13.23
CA ASP A 194 20.25 -9.01 -12.92
C ASP A 194 21.40 -8.03 -12.68
N GLN A 195 21.09 -6.74 -12.79
CA GLN A 195 22.04 -5.69 -12.41
C GLN A 195 22.13 -5.60 -10.89
N THR A 196 23.36 -5.51 -10.36
CA THR A 196 23.55 -5.24 -8.94
C THR A 196 23.04 -3.84 -8.58
N SER A 197 22.36 -3.70 -7.45
CA SER A 197 21.88 -2.42 -6.94
C SER A 197 23.01 -1.41 -6.69
N ILE A 198 22.72 -0.11 -6.89
CA ILE A 198 23.68 1.01 -6.72
C ILE A 198 24.27 1.03 -5.30
N GLU A 199 23.51 0.62 -4.28
CA GLU A 199 23.96 0.59 -2.88
C GLU A 199 25.18 -0.29 -2.63
N HIS A 200 25.42 -1.28 -3.50
CA HIS A 200 26.56 -2.19 -3.40
C HIS A 200 27.79 -1.72 -4.21
N PHE A 201 27.72 -0.55 -4.86
CA PHE A 201 28.87 0.06 -5.52
C PHE A 201 29.70 0.86 -4.52
N ASN A 202 31.01 0.63 -4.50
CA ASN A 202 31.91 1.37 -3.63
C ASN A 202 32.57 2.54 -4.38
N ALA A 203 32.17 3.78 -4.08
CA ALA A 203 32.76 4.97 -4.71
C ALA A 203 34.27 5.15 -4.46
N ASN A 204 34.83 4.49 -3.43
CA ASN A 204 36.26 4.52 -3.15
C ASN A 204 37.05 3.51 -3.99
N ASN A 205 36.39 2.60 -4.72
CA ASN A 205 37.02 1.66 -5.64
C ASN A 205 37.04 2.23 -7.06
N ALA A 206 38.20 2.24 -7.72
CA ALA A 206 38.37 2.82 -9.05
C ALA A 206 37.44 2.21 -10.12
N PHE A 207 37.20 0.90 -10.08
CA PHE A 207 36.34 0.21 -11.05
C PHE A 207 34.87 0.54 -10.82
N ASP A 208 34.45 0.50 -9.56
CA ASP A 208 33.05 0.79 -9.19
C ASP A 208 32.72 2.28 -9.40
N ALA A 209 33.68 3.17 -9.17
CA ALA A 209 33.52 4.60 -9.44
C ALA A 209 33.32 4.90 -10.94
N GLU A 210 34.06 4.22 -11.82
CA GLU A 210 33.88 4.33 -13.28
C GLU A 210 32.51 3.81 -13.70
N GLY A 211 32.12 2.63 -13.20
CA GLY A 211 30.81 2.03 -13.46
C GLY A 211 29.65 2.90 -12.97
N LEU A 212 29.75 3.43 -11.75
CA LEU A 212 28.76 4.32 -11.15
C LEU A 212 28.62 5.61 -11.96
N THR A 213 29.73 6.20 -12.40
CA THR A 213 29.71 7.41 -13.24
C THR A 213 28.95 7.18 -14.54
N LYS A 214 29.24 6.08 -15.25
CA LYS A 214 28.53 5.72 -16.49
C LYS A 214 27.05 5.44 -16.24
N LEU A 215 26.73 4.72 -15.16
CA LEU A 215 25.35 4.43 -14.79
C LEU A 215 24.58 5.71 -14.47
N THR A 216 25.16 6.61 -13.67
CA THR A 216 24.56 7.91 -13.34
C THR A 216 24.36 8.76 -14.59
N GLU A 217 25.34 8.83 -15.49
CA GLU A 217 25.21 9.53 -16.77
C GLU A 217 24.04 8.99 -17.60
N GLN A 218 23.94 7.67 -17.74
CA GLN A 218 22.85 7.03 -18.47
C GLN A 218 21.48 7.29 -17.81
N ILE A 219 21.40 7.21 -16.47
CA ILE A 219 20.16 7.47 -15.73
C ILE A 219 19.73 8.93 -15.93
N GLU A 220 20.63 9.89 -15.79
CA GLU A 220 20.32 11.32 -15.98
C GLU A 220 19.94 11.64 -17.42
N LEU A 221 20.61 11.05 -18.42
CA LEU A 221 20.21 11.17 -19.83
C LEU A 221 18.80 10.60 -20.06
N ARG A 222 18.48 9.44 -19.49
CA ARG A 222 17.14 8.82 -19.60
C ARG A 222 16.08 9.61 -18.85
N LYS A 223 16.43 10.22 -17.71
CA LYS A 223 15.53 11.05 -16.91
C LYS A 223 15.24 12.38 -17.61
N LYS A 224 16.26 13.02 -18.19
CA LYS A 224 16.09 14.20 -19.05
C LYS A 224 15.20 13.88 -20.25
N ALA A 225 15.50 12.82 -21.00
CA ALA A 225 14.69 12.42 -22.15
C ALA A 225 13.22 12.16 -21.77
N ARG A 226 12.98 11.52 -20.61
CA ARG A 226 11.62 11.33 -20.09
C ARG A 226 10.93 12.67 -19.79
N ASN A 227 11.64 13.59 -19.13
CA ASN A 227 11.10 14.91 -18.81
C ASN A 227 10.80 15.72 -20.07
N ASP A 228 11.71 15.73 -21.04
CA ASP A 228 11.55 16.40 -22.33
C ASP A 228 10.28 15.87 -23.03
N ILE A 229 10.10 14.54 -23.09
CA ILE A 229 8.88 13.92 -23.65
C ILE A 229 7.62 14.33 -22.87
N GLU A 230 7.66 14.34 -21.54
CA GLU A 230 6.52 14.74 -20.71
C GLU A 230 6.13 16.21 -20.92
N GLN A 231 7.11 17.12 -21.02
CA GLN A 231 6.87 18.54 -21.27
C GLN A 231 6.37 18.78 -22.70
N ASP A 232 7.00 18.17 -23.70
CA ASP A 232 6.56 18.28 -25.10
C ASP A 232 5.13 17.75 -25.25
N THR A 233 4.83 16.60 -24.64
CA THR A 233 3.48 16.02 -24.64
C THR A 233 2.49 16.96 -23.96
N ARG A 234 2.85 17.58 -22.83
CA ARG A 234 2.00 18.56 -22.14
C ARG A 234 1.69 19.77 -23.01
N VAL A 235 2.71 20.37 -23.62
CA VAL A 235 2.54 21.52 -24.52
C VAL A 235 1.66 21.15 -25.71
N GLN A 236 1.85 19.96 -26.29
CA GLN A 236 1.01 19.48 -27.39
C GLN A 236 -0.46 19.29 -26.97
N ILE A 237 -0.70 18.76 -25.77
CA ILE A 237 -2.07 18.61 -25.23
C ILE A 237 -2.70 19.99 -24.99
N GLU A 238 -2.00 20.92 -24.35
CA GLU A 238 -2.51 22.27 -24.11
C GLU A 238 -2.80 23.02 -25.41
N ALA A 239 -1.90 22.92 -26.40
CA ALA A 239 -2.10 23.50 -27.73
C ALA A 239 -3.37 22.93 -28.40
N LYS A 240 -3.57 21.62 -28.36
CA LYS A 240 -4.79 20.97 -28.90
C LYS A 240 -6.04 21.35 -28.12
N ASN A 241 -5.98 21.45 -26.79
CA ASN A 241 -7.11 21.86 -25.97
C ASN A 241 -7.51 23.31 -26.27
N LEU A 242 -6.53 24.19 -26.45
CA LEU A 242 -6.75 25.58 -26.82
C LEU A 242 -7.33 25.70 -28.24
N GLU A 243 -6.86 24.88 -29.18
CA GLU A 243 -7.45 24.79 -30.52
C GLU A 243 -8.90 24.28 -30.47
N ALA A 244 -9.17 23.20 -29.73
CA ALA A 244 -10.51 22.66 -29.53
C ALA A 244 -11.45 23.67 -28.87
N ALA A 245 -10.97 24.45 -27.89
CA ALA A 245 -11.74 25.52 -27.25
C ALA A 245 -12.05 26.67 -28.21
N ARG A 246 -11.10 27.06 -29.07
CA ARG A 246 -11.35 28.07 -30.12
C ARG A 246 -12.39 27.57 -31.13
N GLN A 247 -12.30 26.32 -31.54
CA GLN A 247 -13.28 25.71 -32.44
C GLN A 247 -14.65 25.60 -31.78
N SER A 248 -14.75 25.20 -30.52
CA SER A 248 -16.04 25.12 -29.82
C SER A 248 -16.70 26.49 -29.64
N LEU A 249 -15.93 27.54 -29.34
CA LEU A 249 -16.44 28.92 -29.28
C LEU A 249 -16.92 29.40 -30.66
N THR A 250 -16.21 29.04 -31.72
CA THR A 250 -16.61 29.36 -33.11
C THR A 250 -17.92 28.67 -33.47
N ILE A 251 -18.03 27.37 -33.21
CA ILE A 251 -19.25 26.60 -33.42
C ILE A 251 -20.40 27.16 -32.57
N GLY A 252 -20.16 27.49 -31.30
CA GLY A 252 -21.16 28.08 -30.41
C GLY A 252 -21.70 29.40 -30.96
N ARG A 253 -20.81 30.32 -31.36
CA ARG A 253 -21.20 31.58 -32.01
C ARG A 253 -22.01 31.34 -33.28
N ASP A 254 -21.54 30.45 -34.15
CA ASP A 254 -22.21 30.18 -35.43
C ASP A 254 -23.58 29.50 -35.22
N SER A 255 -23.71 28.66 -34.19
CA SER A 255 -24.99 28.03 -33.80
C SER A 255 -26.01 29.04 -33.26
N GLU A 256 -25.56 30.03 -32.46
CA GLU A 256 -26.42 31.11 -31.98
C GLU A 256 -26.86 32.02 -33.13
N PHE A 257 -25.96 32.35 -34.07
CA PHE A 257 -26.35 33.08 -35.28
C PHE A 257 -27.41 32.32 -36.09
N ALA A 258 -27.21 31.03 -36.33
CA ALA A 258 -28.18 30.21 -37.05
C ALA A 258 -29.53 30.14 -36.34
N ARG A 259 -29.54 30.06 -35.00
CA ARG A 259 -30.76 30.05 -34.19
C ARG A 259 -31.51 31.37 -34.27
N LEU A 260 -30.82 32.50 -34.12
CA LEU A 260 -31.41 33.84 -34.23
C LEU A 260 -31.98 34.09 -35.63
N GLU A 261 -31.29 33.63 -36.68
CA GLU A 261 -31.76 33.77 -38.05
C GLU A 261 -33.02 32.94 -38.30
N GLN A 262 -33.08 31.71 -37.79
CA GLN A 262 -34.28 30.86 -37.81
C GLN A 262 -35.45 31.50 -37.06
N GLU A 263 -35.21 32.05 -35.86
CA GLU A 263 -36.25 32.71 -35.06
C GLU A 263 -36.79 33.95 -35.78
N ARG A 264 -35.90 34.76 -36.37
CA ARG A 264 -36.28 35.91 -37.21
C ARG A 264 -37.13 35.47 -38.39
N GLU A 265 -36.78 34.38 -39.06
CA GLU A 265 -37.55 33.87 -40.20
C GLU A 265 -38.95 33.39 -39.78
N VAL A 266 -39.05 32.69 -38.64
CA VAL A 266 -40.34 32.24 -38.08
C VAL A 266 -41.22 33.43 -37.71
N GLU A 267 -40.67 34.44 -37.04
CA GLU A 267 -41.41 35.63 -36.65
C GLU A 267 -41.86 36.46 -37.86
N MET A 268 -41.00 36.60 -38.88
CA MET A 268 -41.39 37.23 -40.16
C MET A 268 -42.55 36.49 -40.82
N ARG A 269 -42.50 35.16 -40.93
CA ARG A 269 -43.59 34.36 -41.51
C ARG A 269 -44.88 34.44 -40.70
N ARG A 270 -44.79 34.46 -39.36
CA ARG A 270 -45.95 34.67 -38.48
C ARG A 270 -46.55 36.06 -38.65
N ALA A 271 -45.73 37.10 -38.77
CA ALA A 271 -46.17 38.47 -38.99
C ALA A 271 -46.90 38.62 -40.35
N GLU A 272 -46.40 37.96 -41.40
CA GLU A 272 -47.05 37.90 -42.71
C GLU A 272 -48.41 37.18 -42.62
N GLN A 273 -48.45 35.98 -42.03
CA GLN A 273 -49.71 35.23 -41.88
C GLN A 273 -50.76 35.99 -41.06
N THR A 274 -50.35 36.62 -39.95
CA THR A 274 -51.28 37.40 -39.11
C THR A 274 -51.81 38.63 -39.85
N SER A 275 -50.98 39.27 -40.68
CA SER A 275 -51.40 40.39 -41.54
C SER A 275 -52.39 39.94 -42.63
N GLU A 276 -52.16 38.78 -43.25
CA GLU A 276 -53.07 38.21 -44.23
C GLU A 276 -54.43 37.83 -43.63
N ILE A 277 -54.43 37.16 -42.46
CA ILE A 277 -55.65 36.79 -41.73
C ILE A 277 -56.44 38.05 -41.35
N ALA A 278 -55.78 39.07 -40.80
CA ALA A 278 -56.43 40.32 -40.42
C ALA A 278 -57.06 41.03 -41.63
N ARG A 279 -56.38 41.04 -42.79
CA ARG A 279 -56.90 41.60 -44.03
C ARG A 279 -58.14 40.85 -44.53
N GLN A 280 -58.08 39.52 -44.58
CA GLN A 280 -59.23 38.70 -44.99
C GLN A 280 -60.42 38.86 -44.04
N GLN A 281 -60.16 38.89 -42.73
CA GLN A 281 -61.21 39.07 -41.73
C GLN A 281 -61.87 40.46 -41.85
N ALA A 282 -61.10 41.52 -42.11
CA ALA A 282 -61.63 42.86 -42.34
C ALA A 282 -62.49 42.95 -43.62
N GLU A 283 -62.09 42.27 -44.70
CA GLU A 283 -62.88 42.19 -45.93
C GLU A 283 -64.21 41.46 -45.70
N ARG A 284 -64.18 40.29 -45.04
CA ARG A 284 -65.40 39.53 -44.69
C ARG A 284 -66.33 40.30 -43.76
N GLN A 285 -65.77 41.04 -42.81
CA GLN A 285 -66.57 41.86 -41.89
C GLN A 285 -67.29 42.99 -42.64
N ARG A 286 -66.60 43.67 -43.58
CA ARG A 286 -67.22 44.70 -44.43
C ARG A 286 -68.34 44.15 -45.31
N GLU A 287 -68.16 42.97 -45.91
CA GLU A 287 -69.21 42.29 -46.68
C GLU A 287 -70.43 41.98 -45.81
N ALA A 288 -70.23 41.46 -44.60
CA ALA A 288 -71.30 41.13 -43.67
C ALA A 288 -72.07 42.38 -43.19
N ASP A 289 -71.36 43.48 -42.90
CA ASP A 289 -71.97 44.73 -42.47
C ASP A 289 -72.78 45.39 -43.60
N GLN A 290 -72.28 45.36 -44.85
CA GLN A 290 -73.04 45.82 -46.02
C GLN A 290 -74.33 45.03 -46.22
N ALA A 291 -74.28 43.70 -46.10
CA ALA A 291 -75.47 42.86 -46.21
C ALA A 291 -76.51 43.18 -45.13
N ARG A 292 -76.07 43.42 -43.88
CA ARG A 292 -76.96 43.82 -42.77
C ARG A 292 -77.62 45.19 -42.99
N ILE A 293 -76.86 46.17 -43.48
CA ILE A 293 -77.38 47.52 -43.75
C ILE A 293 -78.46 47.45 -44.84
N LEU A 294 -78.21 46.71 -45.92
CA LEU A 294 -79.19 46.54 -46.99
C LEU A 294 -80.48 45.84 -46.51
N ALA A 295 -80.34 44.78 -45.71
CA ALA A 295 -81.50 44.10 -45.11
C ALA A 295 -82.31 45.06 -44.22
N LYS A 296 -81.63 45.88 -43.41
CA LYS A 296 -82.28 46.86 -42.53
C LYS A 296 -82.99 47.98 -43.31
N GLN A 297 -82.39 48.47 -44.39
CA GLN A 297 -83.03 49.47 -45.26
C GLN A 297 -84.34 48.94 -45.88
N GLN A 298 -84.36 47.65 -46.26
CA GLN A 298 -85.58 47.02 -46.79
C GLN A 298 -86.67 46.87 -45.72
N THR A 299 -86.32 46.49 -44.49
CA THR A 299 -87.30 46.39 -43.40
C THR A 299 -87.86 47.75 -43.00
N ASP A 300 -87.00 48.76 -42.90
CA ASP A 300 -87.41 50.12 -42.50
C ASP A 300 -88.33 50.74 -43.57
N ALA A 301 -88.04 50.52 -44.86
CA ALA A 301 -88.90 50.97 -45.96
C ALA A 301 -90.30 50.34 -45.91
N ALA A 302 -90.39 49.02 -45.67
CA ALA A 302 -91.66 48.32 -45.55
C ALA A 302 -92.49 48.82 -44.34
N GLN A 303 -91.82 49.14 -43.23
CA GLN A 303 -92.47 49.63 -42.02
C GLN A 303 -93.02 51.06 -42.20
N ILE A 304 -92.28 51.96 -42.87
CA ILE A 304 -92.74 53.32 -43.18
C ILE A 304 -93.99 53.31 -44.07
N GLU A 305 -94.06 52.39 -45.04
CA GLU A 305 -95.22 52.25 -45.92
C GLU A 305 -96.47 51.80 -45.17
N ALA A 306 -96.31 50.84 -44.23
CA ALA A 306 -97.37 50.41 -43.33
C ALA A 306 -97.86 51.56 -42.42
N ASP A 307 -96.95 52.33 -41.83
CA ASP A 307 -97.30 53.45 -40.95
C ASP A 307 -98.05 54.57 -41.69
N ARG A 308 -97.68 54.87 -42.94
CA ARG A 308 -98.40 55.85 -43.78
C ARG A 308 -99.85 55.44 -44.06
N ALA A 309 -100.09 54.14 -44.33
CA ALA A 309 -101.43 53.62 -44.54
C ALA A 309 -102.31 53.79 -43.27
N VAL A 310 -101.75 53.53 -42.09
CA VAL A 310 -102.45 53.69 -40.81
C VAL A 310 -102.78 55.16 -40.52
N GLN A 311 -101.86 56.09 -40.82
CA GLN A 311 -102.08 57.52 -40.60
C GLN A 311 -103.19 58.09 -41.50
N GLN A 312 -103.25 57.68 -42.78
CA GLN A 312 -104.32 58.10 -43.68
C GLN A 312 -105.71 57.65 -43.20
N ALA A 313 -105.82 56.42 -42.67
CA ALA A 313 -107.07 55.91 -42.10
C ALA A 313 -107.51 56.70 -40.85
N LYS A 314 -106.56 57.09 -39.98
CA LYS A 314 -106.85 57.89 -38.78
C LYS A 314 -107.32 59.31 -39.10
N ILE A 315 -106.76 59.96 -40.12
CA ILE A 315 -107.15 61.31 -40.52
C ILE A 315 -108.59 61.33 -41.08
N ALA A 316 -108.95 60.34 -41.90
CA ALA A 316 -110.32 60.20 -42.42
C ALA A 316 -111.35 60.00 -41.29
N GLN A 317 -110.98 59.23 -40.26
CA GLN A 317 -111.83 59.02 -39.08
C GLN A 317 -111.98 60.29 -38.23
N ALA A 318 -110.93 61.09 -38.08
CA ALA A 318 -110.96 62.33 -37.31
C ALA A 318 -111.88 63.40 -37.94
N GLN A 319 -111.87 63.54 -39.27
CA GLN A 319 -112.71 64.51 -39.98
C GLN A 319 -114.22 64.20 -39.87
N ALA A 320 -114.59 62.91 -39.81
CA ALA A 320 -115.98 62.50 -39.62
C ALA A 320 -116.53 62.83 -38.21
N ILE A 321 -115.65 62.82 -37.19
CA ILE A 321 -116.01 63.08 -35.79
C ILE A 321 -116.19 64.59 -35.52
N GLU A 322 -115.51 65.45 -36.28
CA GLU A 322 -115.49 66.90 -36.03
C GLU A 322 -116.79 67.60 -36.51
N ILE A 323 -117.44 67.09 -37.56
CA ILE A 323 -118.74 67.59 -38.06
C ILE A 323 -119.87 67.22 -37.10
N ALA A 324 -119.86 66.01 -36.53
CA ALA A 324 -120.86 65.56 -35.55
C ALA A 324 -120.77 66.33 -34.21
N ARG A 325 -119.57 66.83 -33.85
CA ARG A 325 -119.35 67.62 -32.62
C ARG A 325 -119.92 69.03 -32.69
N GLN A 326 -119.98 69.66 -33.87
CA GLN A 326 -120.49 71.02 -34.02
C GLN A 326 -122.03 71.12 -33.83
N GLU A 327 -122.80 70.08 -34.16
CA GLU A 327 -124.26 70.07 -33.96
C GLU A 327 -124.68 69.78 -32.51
N GLN A 328 -123.91 68.97 -31.77
CA GLN A 328 -124.20 68.67 -30.35
C GLN A 328 -123.85 69.83 -29.38
N GLN A 329 -122.97 70.75 -29.77
CA GLN A 329 -122.43 71.77 -28.87
C GLN A 329 -123.41 72.92 -28.53
N ILE A 330 -124.52 73.07 -29.26
CA ILE A 330 -125.57 74.08 -28.98
C ILE A 330 -126.61 73.58 -27.95
N ALA A 331 -126.80 72.25 -27.81
CA ALA A 331 -127.77 71.68 -26.87
C ALA A 331 -127.19 71.35 -25.48
N VAL A 332 -125.87 71.09 -25.39
CA VAL A 332 -125.19 70.62 -24.16
C VAL A 332 -124.83 71.76 -23.19
N GLN A 333 -124.75 73.01 -23.66
CA GLN A 333 -124.46 74.17 -22.80
C GLN A 333 -125.59 74.51 -21.80
N ASN A 334 -126.83 74.06 -22.04
CA ASN A 334 -127.96 74.28 -21.12
C ASN A 334 -128.17 73.14 -20.10
N LYS A 335 -127.46 72.02 -20.21
CA LYS A 335 -127.47 70.92 -19.22
C LYS A 335 -126.15 70.82 -18.46
N SER A 336 -125.64 72.01 -18.16
CA SER A 336 -124.79 72.32 -17.01
C SER A 336 -125.30 71.63 -15.75
N ARG A 337 -124.34 71.23 -14.89
CA ARG A 337 -124.43 71.07 -13.42
C ARG A 337 -124.52 69.69 -12.74
N GLU A 338 -124.73 68.55 -13.40
CA GLU A 338 -124.98 67.31 -12.60
C GLU A 338 -123.95 66.17 -12.67
N GLU A 339 -122.98 66.15 -13.60
CA GLU A 339 -121.98 65.06 -13.65
C GLU A 339 -120.65 65.36 -12.93
N SER A 340 -120.59 66.46 -12.18
CA SER A 340 -119.46 66.79 -11.31
C SER A 340 -119.33 65.88 -10.07
N GLN A 341 -120.06 64.75 -9.99
CA GLN A 341 -120.05 63.84 -8.84
C GLN A 341 -119.52 62.41 -9.11
N ALA A 342 -119.08 62.04 -10.32
CA ALA A 342 -118.61 60.68 -10.63
C ALA A 342 -117.08 60.50 -10.80
N LYS A 343 -116.25 61.52 -10.48
CA LYS A 343 -114.77 61.44 -10.60
C LYS A 343 -114.04 61.06 -9.31
N ALA A 344 -114.76 60.75 -8.23
CA ALA A 344 -114.16 60.47 -6.92
C ALA A 344 -113.86 58.97 -6.63
N GLU A 345 -114.14 58.03 -7.55
CA GLU A 345 -113.95 56.59 -7.29
C GLU A 345 -112.78 55.90 -8.04
N ALA A 346 -112.05 56.59 -8.92
CA ALA A 346 -110.98 55.96 -9.70
C ALA A 346 -109.57 56.02 -9.06
N ASP A 347 -109.35 56.87 -8.06
CA ASP A 347 -108.02 57.05 -7.45
C ASP A 347 -107.67 56.03 -6.35
N LYS A 348 -108.59 55.13 -5.99
CA LYS A 348 -108.34 54.04 -5.01
C LYS A 348 -107.64 52.80 -5.59
N ALA A 349 -107.45 52.69 -6.91
CA ALA A 349 -106.83 51.52 -7.54
C ALA A 349 -105.30 51.60 -7.72
N ARG A 350 -104.67 52.77 -7.49
CA ARG A 350 -103.21 52.96 -7.72
C ARG A 350 -102.32 52.61 -6.53
N ALA A 351 -102.89 52.29 -5.37
CA ALA A 351 -102.14 52.04 -4.13
C ALA A 351 -101.69 50.58 -3.93
N ALA A 352 -102.18 49.61 -4.70
CA ALA A 352 -101.86 48.18 -4.50
C ALA A 352 -100.59 47.68 -5.23
N ALA A 353 -100.06 48.43 -6.19
CA ALA A 353 -98.91 48.00 -7.01
C ALA A 353 -97.54 48.21 -6.32
N VAL A 354 -97.47 49.10 -5.34
CA VAL A 354 -96.18 49.50 -4.71
C VAL A 354 -95.69 48.47 -3.67
N ALA A 355 -96.55 47.58 -3.17
CA ALA A 355 -96.18 46.61 -2.14
C ALA A 355 -95.42 45.35 -2.66
N ALA A 356 -95.34 45.13 -3.98
CA ALA A 356 -94.73 43.93 -4.55
C ALA A 356 -93.24 44.06 -4.92
N GLU A 357 -92.68 45.28 -4.96
CA GLU A 357 -91.27 45.50 -5.36
C GLU A 357 -90.26 45.31 -4.22
N GLU A 358 -90.67 45.39 -2.94
CA GLU A 358 -89.73 45.33 -1.81
C GLU A 358 -89.28 43.92 -1.37
N GLN A 359 -89.88 42.82 -1.86
CA GLN A 359 -89.48 41.45 -1.45
C GLN A 359 -88.36 40.82 -2.31
N VAL A 360 -87.92 41.44 -3.40
CA VAL A 360 -86.91 40.87 -4.33
C VAL A 360 -85.48 41.29 -3.98
N GLY A 361 -85.29 42.41 -3.27
CA GLY A 361 -83.96 42.90 -2.88
C GLY A 361 -83.23 42.00 -1.88
N THR A 362 -83.96 41.44 -0.91
CA THR A 362 -83.40 40.70 0.23
C THR A 362 -82.88 39.30 -0.11
N ALA A 363 -83.31 38.70 -1.22
CA ALA A 363 -82.83 37.37 -1.65
C ALA A 363 -81.53 37.40 -2.47
N ARG A 364 -81.17 38.57 -3.04
CA ARG A 364 -79.99 38.70 -3.92
C ARG A 364 -78.71 39.01 -3.13
N GLU A 365 -78.84 39.65 -1.97
CA GLU A 365 -77.71 39.99 -1.10
C GLU A 365 -77.22 38.79 -0.27
N THR A 366 -78.07 37.82 0.03
CA THR A 366 -77.71 36.60 0.78
C THR A 366 -76.90 35.60 -0.04
N GLU A 367 -77.17 35.45 -1.35
CA GLU A 367 -76.44 34.56 -2.26
C GLU A 367 -75.01 35.05 -2.59
N VAL A 368 -74.80 36.37 -2.64
CA VAL A 368 -73.47 36.95 -2.93
C VAL A 368 -72.52 36.75 -1.73
N ALA A 369 -73.03 36.81 -0.50
CA ALA A 369 -72.25 36.57 0.72
C ALA A 369 -71.81 35.10 0.88
N GLU A 370 -72.69 34.14 0.55
CA GLU A 370 -72.40 32.69 0.58
C GLU A 370 -71.30 32.28 -0.41
N ARG A 371 -71.26 32.89 -1.60
CA ARG A 371 -70.23 32.61 -2.61
C ARG A 371 -68.85 33.13 -2.19
N VAL A 372 -68.77 34.32 -1.60
CA VAL A 372 -67.50 34.90 -1.13
C VAL A 372 -66.90 34.04 -0.01
N LYS A 373 -67.72 33.61 0.95
CA LYS A 373 -67.29 32.73 2.06
C LYS A 373 -66.73 31.38 1.58
N ARG A 374 -67.26 30.85 0.48
CA ARG A 374 -66.80 29.58 -0.12
C ARG A 374 -65.47 29.74 -0.85
N ILE A 375 -65.21 30.91 -1.45
CA ILE A 375 -63.93 31.21 -2.10
C ILE A 375 -62.82 31.35 -1.05
N GLU A 376 -63.06 32.06 0.06
CA GLU A 376 -62.09 32.17 1.15
C GLU A 376 -61.71 30.80 1.77
N LEU A 377 -62.67 29.88 1.91
CA LEU A 377 -62.37 28.52 2.40
C LEU A 377 -61.53 27.69 1.42
N ILE A 378 -61.72 27.89 0.11
CA ILE A 378 -60.97 27.16 -0.93
C ILE A 378 -59.53 27.70 -1.05
N ASP A 379 -59.35 29.02 -0.95
CA ASP A 379 -58.02 29.64 -1.01
C ASP A 379 -57.20 29.30 0.26
N ALA A 380 -57.84 29.31 1.44
CA ALA A 380 -57.20 28.83 2.68
C ALA A 380 -56.77 27.35 2.59
N ALA A 381 -57.56 26.49 1.93
CA ALA A 381 -57.20 25.09 1.72
C ALA A 381 -56.03 24.89 0.74
N ARG A 382 -55.99 25.68 -0.36
CA ARG A 382 -54.88 25.65 -1.33
C ARG A 382 -53.56 26.14 -0.74
N GLU A 383 -53.60 27.17 0.08
CA GLU A 383 -52.39 27.66 0.76
C GLU A 383 -51.86 26.64 1.77
N ALA A 384 -52.75 25.96 2.51
CA ALA A 384 -52.38 24.88 3.42
C ALA A 384 -51.75 23.68 2.69
N GLU A 385 -52.29 23.25 1.53
CA GLU A 385 -51.69 22.18 0.73
C GLU A 385 -50.32 22.55 0.15
N ARG A 386 -50.18 23.78 -0.38
CA ARG A 386 -48.88 24.26 -0.91
C ARG A 386 -47.82 24.35 0.18
N ALA A 387 -48.17 24.84 1.36
CA ALA A 387 -47.27 24.86 2.51
C ALA A 387 -46.89 23.44 2.96
N ALA A 388 -47.84 22.50 2.98
CA ALA A 388 -47.58 21.10 3.33
C ALA A 388 -46.68 20.39 2.32
N ILE A 389 -46.82 20.65 1.02
CA ILE A 389 -45.96 20.11 -0.03
C ILE A 389 -44.55 20.71 0.07
N ALA A 390 -44.43 22.03 0.28
CA ALA A 390 -43.13 22.69 0.44
C ALA A 390 -42.36 22.13 1.65
N ILE A 391 -43.05 21.93 2.79
CA ILE A 391 -42.46 21.33 3.99
C ILE A 391 -42.06 19.87 3.74
N ARG A 392 -42.87 19.07 3.02
CA ARG A 392 -42.51 17.69 2.66
C ARG A 392 -41.29 17.60 1.76
N VAL A 393 -41.23 18.41 0.71
CA VAL A 393 -40.11 18.41 -0.25
C VAL A 393 -38.84 18.91 0.44
N GLN A 394 -38.95 19.91 1.31
CA GLN A 394 -37.81 20.38 2.10
C GLN A 394 -37.34 19.34 3.12
N ALA A 395 -38.25 18.62 3.78
CA ALA A 395 -37.90 17.53 4.69
C ALA A 395 -37.26 16.32 3.97
N GLU A 396 -37.72 15.97 2.75
CA GLU A 396 -37.10 14.93 1.93
C GLU A 396 -35.72 15.35 1.42
N ALA A 397 -35.56 16.60 0.99
CA ALA A 397 -34.27 17.16 0.58
C ALA A 397 -33.29 17.23 1.75
N GLU A 398 -33.74 17.63 2.95
CA GLU A 398 -32.92 17.63 4.17
C GLU A 398 -32.54 16.21 4.60
N LYS A 399 -33.46 15.23 4.48
CA LYS A 399 -33.17 13.82 4.77
C LYS A 399 -32.14 13.23 3.80
N GLN A 400 -32.24 13.53 2.50
CA GLN A 400 -31.25 13.11 1.50
C GLN A 400 -29.90 13.80 1.73
N ALA A 401 -29.88 15.12 1.93
CA ALA A 401 -28.65 15.84 2.23
C ALA A 401 -27.99 15.37 3.53
N ALA A 402 -28.76 14.99 4.56
CA ALA A 402 -28.24 14.39 5.78
C ALA A 402 -27.70 12.97 5.56
N ALA A 403 -28.34 12.16 4.71
CA ALA A 403 -27.85 10.83 4.34
C ALA A 403 -26.53 10.92 3.57
N ASP A 404 -26.43 11.81 2.58
CA ASP A 404 -25.22 12.03 1.80
C ASP A 404 -24.08 12.57 2.67
N ARG A 405 -24.37 13.48 3.61
CA ARG A 405 -23.38 13.94 4.61
C ARG A 405 -22.94 12.81 5.53
N ALA A 406 -23.84 11.94 5.96
CA ALA A 406 -23.50 10.80 6.80
C ALA A 406 -22.65 9.76 6.06
N GLU A 407 -22.90 9.55 4.76
CA GLU A 407 -22.10 8.67 3.92
C GLU A 407 -20.73 9.27 3.62
N ALA A 408 -20.65 10.57 3.33
CA ALA A 408 -19.39 11.29 3.18
C ALA A 408 -18.54 11.25 4.47
N LEU A 409 -19.17 11.43 5.64
CA LEU A 409 -18.51 11.29 6.94
C LEU A 409 -18.03 9.86 7.21
N ARG A 410 -18.81 8.83 6.84
CA ARG A 410 -18.37 7.42 6.96
C ARG A 410 -17.20 7.10 6.03
N ALA A 411 -17.24 7.58 4.80
CA ALA A 411 -16.17 7.39 3.83
C ALA A 411 -14.88 8.13 4.28
N ALA A 412 -15.01 9.35 4.80
CA ALA A 412 -13.88 10.09 5.37
C ALA A 412 -13.29 9.38 6.59
N ALA A 413 -14.14 8.91 7.52
CA ALA A 413 -13.69 8.17 8.70
C ALA A 413 -13.04 6.82 8.35
N GLN A 414 -13.52 6.13 7.32
CA GLN A 414 -12.88 4.90 6.80
C GLN A 414 -11.52 5.21 6.17
N GLY A 415 -11.43 6.27 5.35
CA GLY A 415 -10.18 6.71 4.76
C GLY A 415 -9.13 7.11 5.81
N GLU A 416 -9.54 7.82 6.86
CA GLU A 416 -8.66 8.16 7.99
C GLU A 416 -8.24 6.93 8.79
N ALA A 417 -9.15 5.99 9.05
CA ALA A 417 -8.84 4.75 9.76
C ALA A 417 -7.85 3.87 8.97
N ASP A 418 -8.01 3.77 7.65
CA ASP A 418 -7.11 3.00 6.81
C ASP A 418 -5.77 3.71 6.62
N ALA A 419 -5.75 5.04 6.54
CA ALA A 419 -4.51 5.82 6.55
C ALA A 419 -3.73 5.64 7.88
N GLU A 420 -4.41 5.61 9.01
CA GLU A 420 -3.76 5.42 10.32
C GLU A 420 -3.25 3.98 10.50
N LYS A 421 -3.99 2.96 10.03
CA LYS A 421 -3.48 1.58 9.95
C LYS A 421 -2.22 1.50 9.09
N LEU A 422 -2.22 2.13 7.92
CA LEU A 422 -1.07 2.12 7.02
C LEU A 422 0.16 2.79 7.65
N LYS A 423 -0.05 3.90 8.38
CA LYS A 423 1.02 4.56 9.17
C LYS A 423 1.51 3.69 10.31
N ALA A 424 0.62 3.01 11.03
CA ALA A 424 0.98 2.10 12.11
C ALA A 424 1.80 0.90 11.59
N ASP A 425 1.43 0.32 10.45
CA ASP A 425 2.19 -0.73 9.78
C ASP A 425 3.55 -0.25 9.29
N ALA A 426 3.61 0.95 8.70
CA ALA A 426 4.87 1.57 8.28
C ALA A 426 5.79 1.85 9.48
N ALA A 427 5.24 2.31 10.61
CA ALA A 427 5.99 2.51 11.84
C ALA A 427 6.48 1.19 12.43
N ARG A 428 5.66 0.15 12.43
CA ARG A 428 6.05 -1.20 12.87
C ARG A 428 7.23 -1.72 12.07
N VAL A 429 7.16 -1.64 10.74
CA VAL A 429 8.26 -2.06 9.85
C VAL A 429 9.52 -1.22 10.09
N ARG A 430 9.39 0.10 10.27
CA ARG A 430 10.53 0.96 10.61
C ARG A 430 11.19 0.55 11.92
N PHE A 431 10.42 0.33 12.98
CA PHE A 431 10.96 -0.09 14.28
C PHE A 431 11.55 -1.50 14.24
N GLU A 432 10.99 -2.42 13.44
CA GLU A 432 11.57 -3.75 13.22
C GLU A 432 12.94 -3.66 12.53
N VAL A 433 13.05 -2.83 11.49
CA VAL A 433 14.32 -2.59 10.77
C VAL A 433 15.33 -1.88 11.67
N GLU A 434 14.92 -0.87 12.42
CA GLU A 434 15.80 -0.13 13.34
C GLU A 434 16.28 -1.02 14.50
N ALA A 435 15.39 -1.84 15.07
CA ALA A 435 15.77 -2.81 16.09
C ALA A 435 16.71 -3.89 15.53
N ALA A 436 16.50 -4.37 14.30
CA ALA A 436 17.42 -5.29 13.64
C ALA A 436 18.79 -4.64 13.38
N GLY A 437 18.81 -3.40 12.90
CA GLY A 437 20.03 -2.61 12.71
C GLY A 437 20.79 -2.39 14.01
N GLN A 438 20.10 -2.01 15.09
CA GLN A 438 20.72 -1.79 16.39
C GLN A 438 21.25 -3.10 17.01
N ARG A 439 20.55 -4.23 16.83
CA ARG A 439 21.07 -5.54 17.23
C ARG A 439 22.33 -5.90 16.47
N ALA A 440 22.36 -5.68 15.15
CA ALA A 440 23.56 -5.93 14.35
C ALA A 440 24.75 -5.05 14.78
N ILE A 441 24.50 -3.77 15.13
CA ILE A 441 25.54 -2.89 15.68
C ILE A 441 26.04 -3.39 17.04
N ASN A 442 25.14 -3.82 17.92
CA ASN A 442 25.51 -4.34 19.24
C ASN A 442 26.26 -5.68 19.14
N GLU A 443 25.84 -6.57 18.24
CA GLU A 443 26.53 -7.84 17.96
C GLU A 443 27.91 -7.59 17.35
N ALA A 444 28.04 -6.64 16.43
CA ALA A 444 29.32 -6.20 15.89
C ALA A 444 30.22 -5.58 16.99
N ALA A 445 29.66 -4.77 17.89
CA ALA A 445 30.38 -4.20 19.01
C ALA A 445 30.86 -5.27 20.02
N ASN A 446 30.07 -6.32 20.24
CA ASN A 446 30.44 -7.44 21.11
C ASN A 446 31.48 -8.38 20.49
N LEU A 447 31.66 -8.36 19.16
CA LEU A 447 32.71 -9.10 18.46
C LEU A 447 34.08 -8.41 18.51
N LEU A 448 34.16 -7.13 18.91
CA LEU A 448 35.44 -6.45 19.09
C LEU A 448 36.22 -7.05 20.27
N SER A 449 37.52 -7.28 20.08
CA SER A 449 38.42 -7.74 21.14
C SER A 449 38.52 -6.72 22.28
N SER A 450 38.75 -7.18 23.52
CA SER A 450 38.91 -6.35 24.73
C SER A 450 39.95 -5.23 24.56
N ASP A 451 40.97 -5.47 23.74
CA ASP A 451 42.07 -4.54 23.53
C ASP A 451 41.64 -3.36 22.64
N GLN A 452 40.81 -3.61 21.63
CA GLN A 452 40.23 -2.57 20.77
C GLN A 452 39.20 -1.71 21.51
N ILE A 453 38.41 -2.32 22.41
CA ILE A 453 37.51 -1.58 23.31
C ILE A 453 38.34 -0.65 24.19
N SER A 454 39.43 -1.14 24.81
CA SER A 454 40.31 -0.30 25.64
C SER A 454 40.93 0.88 24.87
N LEU A 455 41.28 0.69 23.59
CA LEU A 455 41.81 1.73 22.73
C LEU A 455 40.73 2.76 22.37
N GLN A 456 39.52 2.32 22.04
CA GLN A 456 38.37 3.20 21.80
C GLN A 456 37.98 3.98 23.05
N THR A 457 37.94 3.34 24.22
CA THR A 457 37.70 4.02 25.50
C THR A 457 38.80 5.04 25.79
N LYS A 458 40.07 4.72 25.54
CA LYS A 458 41.18 5.68 25.66
C LYS A 458 41.07 6.83 24.67
N MET A 459 40.68 6.58 23.42
CA MET A 459 40.45 7.63 22.42
C MET A 459 39.26 8.52 22.77
N ALA A 460 38.15 7.94 23.23
CA ALA A 460 36.97 8.68 23.68
C ALA A 460 37.33 9.53 24.91
N LEU A 461 38.07 8.95 25.86
CA LEU A 461 38.59 9.67 27.01
C LEU A 461 39.51 10.82 26.58
N LEU A 462 40.44 10.59 25.64
CA LEU A 462 41.32 11.64 25.08
C LEU A 462 40.56 12.76 24.36
N LYS A 463 39.42 12.46 23.72
CA LYS A 463 38.57 13.47 23.06
C LYS A 463 37.80 14.32 24.06
N VAL A 464 37.36 13.73 25.17
CA VAL A 464 36.61 14.42 26.23
C VAL A 464 37.56 15.06 27.27
N LEU A 465 38.82 14.62 27.31
CA LEU A 465 39.86 15.13 28.23
C LEU A 465 40.05 16.65 28.18
N PRO A 466 39.99 17.35 27.03
CA PRO A 466 40.07 18.80 26.99
C PRO A 466 38.89 19.48 27.67
N GLU A 467 37.69 18.89 27.60
CA GLU A 467 36.50 19.40 28.27
C GLU A 467 36.56 19.15 29.77
N VAL A 468 37.02 17.96 30.19
CA VAL A 468 37.23 17.62 31.60
C VAL A 468 38.31 18.51 32.21
N ILE A 469 39.43 18.72 31.53
CA ILE A 469 40.48 19.63 32.00
C ILE A 469 39.96 21.06 32.07
N ARG A 470 39.18 21.52 31.08
CA ARG A 470 38.58 22.86 31.10
C ARG A 470 37.63 23.04 32.27
N GLU A 471 36.76 22.06 32.53
CA GLU A 471 35.78 22.13 33.62
C GLU A 471 36.43 21.89 35.01
N ALA A 472 37.50 21.08 35.08
CA ALA A 472 38.30 20.88 36.29
C ALA A 472 39.26 22.04 36.59
N ALA A 473 39.70 22.80 35.58
CA ALA A 473 40.52 24.00 35.73
C ALA A 473 39.69 25.26 35.99
N LYS A 474 38.40 25.26 35.66
CA LYS A 474 37.44 26.33 35.99
C LYS A 474 37.49 26.79 37.46
N PRO A 475 37.54 25.91 38.48
CA PRO A 475 37.74 26.34 39.86
C PRO A 475 39.13 26.89 40.17
N MET A 476 40.16 26.61 39.36
CA MET A 476 41.49 27.23 39.49
C MET A 476 41.55 28.64 38.87
N GLU A 477 40.72 28.92 37.86
CA GLU A 477 40.53 30.26 37.29
C GLU A 477 39.91 31.24 38.32
N ALA A 478 39.20 30.71 39.32
CA ALA A 478 38.59 31.49 40.40
C ALA A 478 39.54 31.80 41.59
N ILE A 479 40.81 31.37 41.56
CA ILE A 479 41.77 31.63 42.65
C ILE A 479 42.85 32.62 42.17
N ASP A 480 42.53 33.91 42.16
CA ASP A 480 43.47 35.00 41.80
C ASP A 480 44.52 35.31 42.88
N SER A 481 44.36 34.82 44.12
CA SER A 481 45.42 34.82 45.14
C SER A 481 45.11 33.86 46.27
N ILE A 482 46.04 32.94 46.57
CA ILE A 482 46.00 32.17 47.81
C ILE A 482 46.40 33.12 48.95
N ARG A 483 45.41 33.82 49.50
CA ARG A 483 45.58 34.59 50.74
C ARG A 483 45.44 33.62 51.90
N ILE A 484 46.56 33.19 52.47
CA ILE A 484 46.59 32.44 53.72
C ILE A 484 46.11 33.38 54.81
N VAL A 485 44.83 33.30 55.16
CA VAL A 485 44.27 34.01 56.31
C VAL A 485 44.37 33.06 57.51
N GLN A 486 45.42 33.22 58.31
CA GLN A 486 45.42 32.76 59.69
C GLN A 486 44.41 33.62 60.44
N VAL A 487 43.24 33.05 60.76
CA VAL A 487 42.30 33.62 61.72
C VAL A 487 42.32 32.70 62.93
N ASP A 488 43.40 32.84 63.71
CA ASP A 488 43.45 32.45 65.10
C ASP A 488 42.70 33.51 65.91
N GLY A 489 41.66 33.08 66.63
CA GLY A 489 40.98 33.88 67.65
C GLY A 489 40.05 34.99 67.14
N LEU A 490 38.95 35.17 67.90
CA LEU A 490 37.92 36.23 67.80
C LEU A 490 36.84 35.92 66.74
N GLY A 491 35.70 35.34 67.10
CA GLY A 491 34.89 35.67 68.27
C GLY A 491 33.96 36.82 67.92
N GLY A 492 32.67 36.51 67.82
CA GLY A 492 31.58 37.44 68.14
C GLY A 492 31.40 38.64 67.21
N GLY A 493 30.66 38.41 66.13
CA GLY A 493 29.44 39.17 65.82
C GLY A 493 29.48 40.71 65.75
N GLY A 494 29.29 41.21 64.53
CA GLY A 494 28.11 42.03 64.22
C GLY A 494 28.31 43.54 64.10
N VAL A 495 28.07 44.05 62.89
CA VAL A 495 27.35 45.33 62.71
C VAL A 495 26.24 45.08 61.70
N ALA A 496 25.01 45.30 62.17
CA ALA A 496 23.74 45.13 61.48
C ALA A 496 23.09 46.49 61.21
N ALA A 497 22.24 46.54 60.20
CA ALA A 497 21.07 47.44 60.11
C ALA A 497 19.96 46.62 59.42
N ALA A 498 19.04 46.05 60.20
CA ALA A 498 17.65 46.50 60.45
C ALA A 498 16.68 45.81 59.47
N ASN A 499 15.60 45.11 59.85
CA ASN A 499 14.66 45.17 60.99
C ASN A 499 13.92 43.80 61.00
N ASP A 500 13.63 43.04 62.07
CA ASP A 500 12.71 43.21 63.23
C ASP A 500 12.76 41.82 63.96
N GLY A 501 13.19 41.61 65.22
CA GLY A 501 12.57 41.93 66.51
C GLY A 501 11.57 40.80 66.93
N GLY A 502 11.80 39.85 67.86
CA GLY A 502 12.76 39.68 68.94
C GLY A 502 12.55 38.34 69.72
N SER A 503 13.60 37.96 70.48
CA SER A 503 13.70 37.02 71.64
C SER A 503 13.24 35.56 71.51
N GLY A 504 14.02 34.53 71.88
CA GLY A 504 15.33 34.48 72.52
C GLY A 504 15.73 33.04 72.92
N ALA A 505 16.96 32.92 73.45
CA ALA A 505 17.49 31.87 74.33
C ALA A 505 17.88 30.50 73.73
N ALA A 506 19.21 30.31 73.67
CA ALA A 506 20.00 29.19 74.21
C ALA A 506 19.55 27.74 73.98
N GLY A 507 20.47 26.92 73.48
CA GLY A 507 20.39 25.47 73.66
C GLY A 507 21.29 24.68 72.73
N ASP A 508 22.48 24.37 73.21
CA ASP A 508 23.27 23.21 72.79
C ASP A 508 22.38 21.97 72.64
N GLY A 509 22.55 21.26 71.53
CA GLY A 509 21.79 20.07 71.24
C GLY A 509 21.61 19.87 69.75
N ASN A 510 22.60 19.24 69.10
CA ASN A 510 22.35 18.15 68.14
C ASN A 510 23.58 17.62 67.39
N LEU A 511 24.63 17.20 68.11
CA LEU A 511 25.65 16.29 67.53
C LEU A 511 25.02 14.95 67.10
N ALA A 512 23.97 14.52 67.81
CA ALA A 512 23.18 13.34 67.43
C ALA A 512 22.37 13.57 66.14
N ASN A 513 21.82 14.78 65.93
CA ASN A 513 21.03 15.07 64.73
C ASN A 513 21.92 15.46 63.53
N SER A 514 23.14 15.95 63.75
CA SER A 514 24.15 16.07 62.68
C SER A 514 24.69 14.71 62.24
N ALA A 515 24.82 13.74 63.15
CA ALA A 515 25.16 12.36 62.80
C ALA A 515 23.99 11.63 62.10
N VAL A 516 22.75 11.82 62.57
CA VAL A 516 21.54 11.22 61.97
C VAL A 516 21.21 11.84 60.61
N SER A 517 21.40 13.15 60.42
CA SER A 517 21.23 13.80 59.11
C SER A 517 22.34 13.43 58.11
N ALA A 518 23.58 13.20 58.58
CA ALA A 518 24.64 12.62 57.75
C ALA A 518 24.34 11.16 57.36
N ALA A 519 23.83 10.34 58.29
CA ALA A 519 23.44 8.96 58.01
C ALA A 519 22.21 8.85 57.08
N LEU A 520 21.23 9.74 57.21
CA LEU A 520 20.06 9.82 56.31
C LEU A 520 20.45 10.29 54.90
N ARG A 521 21.42 11.22 54.77
CA ARG A 521 21.99 11.63 53.46
C ARG A 521 22.77 10.50 52.81
N TYR A 522 23.55 9.74 53.59
CA TYR A 522 24.24 8.54 53.12
C TYR A 522 23.27 7.46 52.63
N ARG A 523 22.16 7.24 53.36
CA ARG A 523 21.11 6.28 52.96
C ARG A 523 20.34 6.73 51.72
N ALA A 524 20.13 8.03 51.51
CA ALA A 524 19.47 8.56 50.33
C ALA A 524 20.31 8.43 49.04
N GLN A 525 21.65 8.40 49.18
CA GLN A 525 22.59 8.21 48.06
C GLN A 525 23.13 6.77 47.94
N ALA A 526 22.72 5.89 48.86
CA ALA A 526 23.12 4.49 48.90
C ALA A 526 22.93 3.74 47.56
N PRO A 527 21.88 3.95 46.74
CA PRO A 527 21.75 3.23 45.48
C PRO A 527 22.87 3.53 44.47
N VAL A 528 23.41 4.75 44.52
CA VAL A 528 24.46 5.20 43.60
C VAL A 528 25.82 4.69 44.06
N ILE A 529 26.09 4.73 45.37
CA ILE A 529 27.33 4.19 45.94
C ILE A 529 27.34 2.66 45.88
N ASP A 530 26.22 1.98 46.12
CA ASP A 530 26.11 0.52 45.91
C ASP A 530 26.29 0.15 44.44
N SER A 531 25.78 0.95 43.51
CA SER A 531 26.00 0.70 42.07
C SER A 531 27.47 0.85 41.70
N LEU A 532 28.16 1.86 42.23
CA LEU A 532 29.60 2.09 42.00
C LEU A 532 30.47 1.04 42.68
N MET A 533 30.14 0.61 43.90
CA MET A 533 30.85 -0.45 44.62
C MET A 533 30.65 -1.80 43.94
N ARG A 534 29.45 -2.08 43.42
CA ARG A 534 29.15 -3.28 42.62
C ARG A 534 29.85 -3.24 41.26
N GLU A 535 29.99 -2.07 40.64
CA GLU A 535 30.74 -1.86 39.39
C GLU A 535 32.27 -1.95 39.61
N LEU A 536 32.74 -1.64 40.82
CA LEU A 536 34.11 -1.85 41.28
C LEU A 536 34.37 -3.26 41.87
N GLY A 537 33.36 -4.14 41.85
CA GLY A 537 33.48 -5.56 42.24
C GLY A 537 33.41 -5.86 43.74
N PHE A 538 32.96 -4.92 44.57
CA PHE A 538 32.76 -5.11 46.01
C PHE A 538 31.26 -5.08 46.36
N ASP A 539 30.65 -6.26 46.51
CA ASP A 539 29.30 -6.38 47.06
C ASP A 539 29.34 -6.20 48.59
N GLY A 540 28.75 -5.10 49.06
CA GLY A 540 28.68 -4.69 50.46
C GLY A 540 27.76 -5.55 51.34
N ALA A 541 27.83 -6.88 51.24
CA ALA A 541 27.12 -7.79 52.12
C ALA A 541 28.03 -8.95 52.56
N THR A 542 28.33 -8.96 53.86
CA THR A 542 28.81 -10.07 54.69
C THR A 542 30.32 -10.35 54.71
N LEU A 543 30.88 -10.24 55.93
CA LEU A 543 32.16 -10.81 56.37
C LEU A 543 32.27 -12.34 56.15
N ASP A 544 31.22 -13.00 55.67
CA ASP A 544 31.14 -14.45 55.44
C ASP A 544 31.85 -14.87 54.12
N SER A 545 31.94 -13.95 53.15
CA SER A 545 32.67 -14.16 51.88
C SER A 545 34.20 -14.08 52.02
N LEU A 546 34.70 -13.53 53.13
CA LEU A 546 36.13 -13.49 53.47
C LEU A 546 36.62 -14.75 54.20
N VAL A 547 35.71 -15.61 54.69
CA VAL A 547 36.06 -16.85 55.41
C VAL A 547 35.71 -18.11 54.59
N ALA A 548 34.73 -18.04 53.69
CA ALA A 548 34.36 -19.17 52.82
C ALA A 548 35.35 -19.46 51.66
N GLY A 549 36.24 -18.52 51.32
CA GLY A 549 37.27 -18.72 50.29
C GLY A 549 38.46 -19.59 50.72
N ALA A 550 38.53 -20.02 51.99
CA ALA A 550 39.65 -20.78 52.54
C ALA A 550 39.35 -22.27 52.80
N ALA A 551 38.12 -22.76 52.61
CA ALA A 551 37.80 -24.17 52.81
C ALA A 551 36.57 -24.65 52.02
N GLY A 552 36.79 -25.60 51.10
CA GLY A 552 35.77 -26.58 50.67
C GLY A 552 35.06 -26.28 49.34
N GLY A 553 35.07 -27.29 48.47
CA GLY A 553 34.42 -27.26 47.16
C GLY A 553 32.99 -27.81 47.11
N ASP A 554 32.52 -27.87 45.87
CA ASP A 554 31.43 -28.69 45.31
C ASP A 554 29.94 -28.40 45.61
N THR A 555 29.26 -28.08 44.49
CA THR A 555 27.98 -28.66 43.99
C THR A 555 26.59 -28.14 44.42
N LYS A 556 25.76 -28.02 43.36
CA LYS A 556 24.34 -28.44 43.18
C LYS A 556 23.18 -27.41 43.28
N ALA A 557 22.61 -27.14 42.10
CA ALA A 557 21.24 -27.43 41.62
C ALA A 557 19.99 -26.91 42.36
N VAL A 558 19.14 -26.15 41.63
CA VAL A 558 17.68 -26.05 41.82
C VAL A 558 16.99 -25.82 40.45
N ALA A 559 15.96 -26.65 40.13
CA ALA A 559 14.93 -26.50 39.07
C ALA A 559 13.62 -25.92 39.70
N PRO A 560 12.50 -25.50 39.02
CA PRO A 560 11.80 -26.05 37.82
C PRO A 560 11.01 -24.95 36.99
N PRO A 561 9.85 -25.15 36.25
CA PRO A 561 9.17 -26.32 35.67
C PRO A 561 8.86 -26.23 34.14
N ARG A 562 8.14 -27.25 33.63
CA ARG A 562 7.91 -27.70 32.23
C ARG A 562 6.66 -27.10 31.56
N ASN A 563 6.72 -26.83 30.24
CA ASN A 563 5.88 -27.46 29.19
C ASN A 563 6.33 -27.06 27.75
N GLY A 564 6.20 -28.00 26.80
CA GLY A 564 6.79 -28.03 25.44
C GLY A 564 6.37 -26.89 24.47
N VAL A 565 7.02 -26.69 23.32
CA VAL A 565 7.15 -27.65 22.19
C VAL A 565 8.50 -27.50 21.44
N SER A 566 8.94 -28.63 20.86
CA SER A 566 10.17 -28.96 20.13
C SER A 566 10.44 -28.20 18.82
N PHE A 567 11.71 -27.83 18.52
CA PHE A 567 12.61 -28.55 17.59
C PHE A 567 13.94 -27.80 17.30
N ALA A 568 15.03 -28.58 17.35
CA ALA A 568 16.29 -28.53 16.57
C ALA A 568 17.30 -27.35 16.74
N ALA A 569 18.42 -27.69 17.38
CA ALA A 569 19.77 -27.08 17.28
C ALA A 569 20.51 -27.58 15.98
N PRO A 570 21.79 -27.26 15.65
CA PRO A 570 22.84 -26.66 16.52
C PRO A 570 23.91 -25.73 15.87
N VAL A 571 24.67 -25.04 16.75
CA VAL A 571 26.16 -24.85 16.78
C VAL A 571 26.82 -24.12 15.59
N ALA A 572 27.33 -22.88 15.70
CA ALA A 572 28.45 -22.32 16.50
C ALA A 572 29.85 -22.86 16.13
N ALA A 573 30.72 -22.01 15.56
CA ALA A 573 32.06 -21.70 16.10
C ALA A 573 32.99 -21.00 15.05
N LYS A 574 33.24 -19.71 15.30
CA LYS A 574 34.56 -19.09 15.59
C LYS A 574 35.75 -19.20 14.60
N ALA A 575 36.06 -18.01 14.05
CA ALA A 575 37.37 -17.37 13.80
C ALA A 575 38.29 -17.88 12.67
N PRO A 576 39.06 -16.95 12.07
CA PRO A 576 40.51 -17.02 12.32
C PRO A 576 41.18 -15.66 12.62
N ARG A 577 42.35 -15.81 13.27
CA ARG A 577 43.34 -14.79 13.63
C ARG A 577 44.27 -14.47 12.45
N ASP A 578 44.64 -13.19 12.41
CA ASP A 578 45.97 -12.60 12.23
C ASP A 578 46.94 -13.13 11.15
N ALA A 579 47.35 -12.16 10.33
CA ALA A 579 48.47 -12.16 9.41
C ALA A 579 49.81 -11.96 10.13
N GLU A 580 50.91 -12.43 9.51
CA GLU A 580 52.20 -11.72 9.41
C GLU A 580 53.16 -12.43 8.40
N PRO A 581 54.30 -11.83 7.97
CA PRO A 581 54.47 -11.43 6.57
C PRO A 581 55.82 -11.85 5.90
N ALA A 582 56.01 -11.35 4.67
CA ALA A 582 57.27 -11.08 3.96
C ALA A 582 58.08 -12.27 3.36
N LYS A 583 58.26 -12.25 2.04
CA LYS A 583 59.56 -12.05 1.33
C LYS A 583 59.42 -12.11 -0.19
N ASP A 584 60.25 -11.29 -0.83
CA ASP A 584 60.67 -11.14 -2.24
C ASP A 584 59.68 -10.58 -3.28
#